data_AF-A0A1B0BFM8-F1
#
_entry.id   AF-A0A1B0BFM8-F1
#
_cell.length_a   1.000
_cell.length_b   1.000
_cell.length_c   1.000
_cell.angle_alpha   90.00
_cell.angle_beta   90.00
_cell.angle_gamma   90.00
#
_symmetry.space_group_name_H-M   'P 1'
#
loop_
_entity.id
_entity.type
_entity.pdbx_description
1 polymer ?
#
loop_
_entity_poly.entity_id
_entity_poly.type
_entity_poly.pdbx_seq_one_letter_code
_entity_poly.pdbx_strand_id
1 'polypeptide(L)'
;MNASSSGYKAQGLSSHRPKPKSISSRTMVTKAFKSLNSRKTLSLAAIRNFVSENYNLFDKALKLRMGYIKRYLKKSLESGQLIRVRGKGLSGSFRLPKKKRRRQTKTGKKKQTTTTRNKR
;
A
#
# COMPACT_ATOMS: atom_id res chain seq x y z
N MET A 1 0.56 -53.96 24.50
CA MET A 1 0.10 -52.79 25.29
C MET A 1 1.06 -51.65 25.02
N ASN A 2 0.58 -50.54 24.47
CA ASN A 2 1.37 -49.34 24.12
C ASN A 2 1.52 -48.43 25.35
N ALA A 3 2.72 -47.90 25.59
CA ALA A 3 2.90 -46.64 26.33
C ALA A 3 4.20 -45.96 25.88
N SER A 4 4.05 -44.96 24.99
CA SER A 4 5.09 -44.04 24.57
C SER A 4 5.45 -43.08 25.71
N SER A 5 6.72 -43.05 26.11
CA SER A 5 7.24 -42.02 27.01
C SER A 5 7.62 -40.76 26.24
N SER A 6 6.79 -39.75 26.45
CA SER A 6 6.96 -38.32 26.22
C SER A 6 8.39 -37.78 26.42
N GLY A 7 8.81 -36.90 25.51
CA GLY A 7 10.03 -36.10 25.65
C GLY A 7 10.25 -35.19 24.45
N TYR A 8 9.42 -34.16 24.34
CA TYR A 8 9.46 -33.12 23.31
C TYR A 8 10.81 -32.40 23.25
N LYS A 9 11.34 -32.38 22.03
CA LYS A 9 12.49 -31.66 21.50
C LYS A 9 12.58 -30.22 22.02
N ALA A 10 13.62 -29.92 22.79
CA ALA A 10 14.01 -28.56 23.13
C ALA A 10 14.31 -27.76 21.85
N GLN A 11 13.36 -26.91 21.44
CA GLN A 11 13.61 -25.90 20.42
C GLN A 11 14.23 -24.69 21.10
N GLY A 12 15.43 -24.34 20.64
CA GLY A 12 16.24 -23.28 21.20
C GLY A 12 15.48 -21.97 21.37
N LEU A 13 15.61 -21.40 22.57
CA LEU A 13 15.31 -20.01 22.86
C LEU A 13 16.31 -19.13 22.07
N SER A 14 16.05 -18.95 20.78
CA SER A 14 16.68 -17.86 20.03
C SER A 14 16.13 -16.57 20.63
N SER A 15 16.95 -15.92 21.45
CA SER A 15 16.72 -14.59 21.99
C SER A 15 16.58 -13.59 20.85
N HIS A 16 15.39 -13.54 20.25
CA HIS A 16 15.02 -12.49 19.31
C HIS A 16 14.51 -11.32 20.15
N ARG A 17 15.46 -10.54 20.69
CA ARG A 17 15.16 -9.21 21.22
C ARG A 17 14.27 -8.53 20.16
N PRO A 18 13.02 -8.14 20.46
CA PRO A 18 12.14 -7.56 19.45
C PRO A 18 12.82 -6.28 18.97
N LYS A 19 13.47 -6.37 17.81
CA LYS A 19 14.05 -5.21 17.12
C LYS A 19 12.93 -4.16 17.03
N PRO A 20 13.22 -2.87 17.24
CA PRO A 20 12.21 -1.83 17.17
C PRO A 20 11.42 -2.04 15.88
N LYS A 21 10.10 -2.29 16.02
CA LYS A 21 9.24 -2.77 14.94
C LYS A 21 9.17 -1.70 13.84
N SER A 22 10.09 -1.76 12.89
CA SER A 22 10.14 -0.85 11.74
C SER A 22 8.87 -1.05 10.92
N ILE A 23 8.05 -0.02 10.84
CA ILE A 23 6.75 -0.09 10.19
C ILE A 23 6.97 -0.25 8.67
N SER A 24 6.39 -1.31 8.11
CA SER A 24 6.49 -1.60 6.67
C SER A 24 5.63 -0.64 5.84
N SER A 25 6.07 -0.33 4.62
CA SER A 25 5.31 0.45 3.63
C SER A 25 3.90 -0.11 3.40
N ARG A 26 3.77 -1.44 3.36
CA ARG A 26 2.47 -2.11 3.23
C ARG A 26 1.53 -1.75 4.38
N THR A 27 2.05 -1.76 5.60
CA THR A 27 1.28 -1.42 6.81
C THR A 27 0.85 0.04 6.79
N MET A 28 1.75 0.96 6.41
CA MET A 28 1.42 2.38 6.29
C MET A 28 0.31 2.63 5.27
N VAL A 29 0.43 2.06 4.07
CA VAL A 29 -0.59 2.22 3.01
C VAL A 29 -1.92 1.60 3.43
N THR A 30 -1.90 0.41 4.03
CA THR A 30 -3.13 -0.25 4.49
C THR A 30 -3.83 0.55 5.58
N LYS A 31 -3.08 1.09 6.55
CA LYS A 31 -3.63 1.99 7.58
C LYS A 31 -4.20 3.25 6.95
N ALA A 32 -3.50 3.87 6.00
CA ALA A 32 -4.01 5.05 5.29
C ALA A 32 -5.38 4.78 4.64
N PHE A 33 -5.53 3.65 3.93
CA PHE A 33 -6.81 3.25 3.31
C PHE A 33 -7.94 2.99 4.32
N LYS A 34 -7.61 2.60 5.56
CA LYS A 34 -8.61 2.39 6.62
C LYS A 34 -8.97 3.70 7.33
N SER A 35 -8.00 4.56 7.57
CA SER A 35 -8.18 5.80 8.34
C SER A 35 -8.76 6.94 7.50
N LEU A 36 -8.28 7.16 6.28
CA LEU A 36 -8.82 8.20 5.38
C LEU A 36 -9.96 7.63 4.53
N ASN A 37 -11.11 7.36 5.16
CA ASN A 37 -12.26 6.76 4.48
C ASN A 37 -13.19 7.78 3.78
N SER A 38 -12.87 9.08 3.87
CA SER A 38 -13.71 10.19 3.39
C SER A 38 -14.04 10.16 1.89
N ARG A 39 -13.24 9.48 1.04
CA ARG A 39 -13.44 9.50 -0.44
C ARG A 39 -13.30 8.17 -1.18
N LYS A 40 -13.40 7.01 -0.51
CA LYS A 40 -13.30 5.65 -1.12
C LYS A 40 -12.09 5.42 -2.04
N THR A 41 -11.15 6.36 -2.10
CA THR A 41 -10.05 6.53 -3.05
C THR A 41 -8.98 7.39 -2.39
N LEU A 42 -7.71 7.05 -2.58
CA LEU A 42 -6.56 7.76 -2.02
C LEU A 42 -5.52 8.05 -3.08
N SER A 43 -4.89 9.22 -2.97
CA SER A 43 -3.77 9.64 -3.82
C SER A 43 -2.43 9.46 -3.12
N LEU A 44 -1.34 9.56 -3.88
CA LEU A 44 0.02 9.56 -3.32
C LEU A 44 0.23 10.70 -2.31
N ALA A 45 -0.36 11.87 -2.56
CA ALA A 45 -0.29 13.02 -1.65
C ALA A 45 -1.02 12.73 -0.34
N ALA A 46 -2.21 12.13 -0.39
CA ALA A 46 -2.95 11.75 0.82
C ALA A 46 -2.18 10.74 1.68
N ILE A 47 -1.55 9.74 1.03
CA ILE A 47 -0.70 8.77 1.74
C ILE A 47 0.53 9.45 2.34
N ARG A 48 1.14 10.43 1.64
CA ARG A 48 2.26 11.20 2.17
C ARG A 48 1.89 11.95 3.44
N ASN A 49 0.79 12.71 3.41
CA ASN A 49 0.35 13.50 4.57
C ASN A 49 0.00 12.59 5.75
N PHE A 50 -0.75 11.51 5.50
CA PHE A 50 -1.04 10.50 6.53
C PHE A 50 0.24 9.98 7.19
N VAL A 51 1.26 9.61 6.39
CA VAL A 51 2.52 9.09 6.94
C VAL A 51 3.29 10.16 7.71
N SER A 52 3.25 11.41 7.26
CA SER A 52 3.87 12.54 7.95
C SER A 52 3.27 12.74 9.33
N GLU A 53 1.95 12.81 9.42
CA GLU A 53 1.20 13.12 10.66
C GLU A 53 1.12 11.92 11.61
N ASN A 54 0.96 10.70 11.10
CA ASN A 54 0.73 9.52 11.96
C ASN A 54 2.02 8.90 12.50
N TYR A 55 3.16 9.20 11.88
CA TYR A 55 4.46 8.64 12.27
C TYR A 55 5.52 9.71 12.53
N ASN A 56 5.13 10.99 12.53
CA ASN A 56 6.03 12.14 12.74
C ASN A 56 7.27 12.07 11.83
N LEU A 57 7.05 11.68 10.57
CA LEU A 57 8.12 11.54 9.58
C LEU A 57 8.20 12.82 8.76
N PHE A 58 9.32 13.53 8.84
CA PHE A 58 9.54 14.79 8.14
C PHE A 58 10.82 14.75 7.26
N ASP A 59 10.93 15.71 6.34
CA ASP A 59 12.09 15.96 5.48
C ASP A 59 12.74 14.72 4.85
N LYS A 60 13.97 14.41 5.27
CA LYS A 60 14.77 13.29 4.73
C LYS A 60 14.13 11.94 5.04
N ALA A 61 13.62 11.76 6.26
CA ALA A 61 12.97 10.52 6.66
C ALA A 61 11.70 10.29 5.84
N LEU A 62 10.89 11.34 5.64
CA LEU A 62 9.70 11.27 4.80
C LEU A 62 10.06 10.95 3.34
N LYS A 63 11.06 11.63 2.76
CA LYS A 63 11.50 11.41 1.38
C LYS A 63 11.94 9.96 1.14
N LEU A 64 12.76 9.42 2.05
CA LEU A 64 13.23 8.03 1.98
C LEU A 64 12.05 7.05 2.06
N ARG A 65 11.12 7.27 3.01
CA ARG A 65 9.92 6.44 3.16
C ARG A 65 9.00 6.52 1.95
N MET A 66 8.84 7.69 1.35
CA MET A 66 8.07 7.87 0.12
C MET A 66 8.66 7.11 -1.07
N GLY A 67 9.97 6.94 -1.15
CA GLY A 67 10.63 6.09 -2.15
C GLY A 67 10.14 4.64 -2.08
N TYR A 68 10.16 4.05 -0.88
CA TYR A 68 9.67 2.68 -0.67
C TYR A 68 8.16 2.54 -0.92
N ILE A 69 7.37 3.53 -0.51
CA ILE A 69 5.92 3.52 -0.72
C ILE A 69 5.57 3.60 -2.21
N LYS A 70 6.27 4.42 -3.00
CA LYS A 70 6.08 4.48 -4.47
C LYS A 70 6.35 3.11 -5.11
N ARG A 71 7.44 2.43 -4.72
CA ARG A 71 7.76 1.08 -5.23
C ARG A 71 6.68 0.07 -4.86
N TYR A 72 6.17 0.13 -3.63
CA TYR A 72 5.07 -0.72 -3.17
C TYR A 72 3.78 -0.48 -3.97
N LEU A 73 3.35 0.78 -4.12
CA LEU A 73 2.15 1.14 -4.87
C LEU A 73 2.23 0.69 -6.33
N LYS A 74 3.39 0.86 -6.99
CA LYS A 74 3.60 0.37 -8.36
C LYS A 74 3.38 -1.15 -8.45
N LYS A 75 4.05 -1.92 -7.59
CA LYS A 75 3.89 -3.40 -7.53
C LYS A 75 2.46 -3.83 -7.19
N SER A 76 1.77 -3.11 -6.30
CA SER A 76 0.39 -3.42 -5.94
C SER A 76 -0.62 -3.08 -7.05
N LEU A 77 -0.32 -2.11 -7.90
CA LEU A 77 -1.13 -1.85 -9.11
C LEU A 77 -0.89 -2.90 -10.18
N GLU A 78 0.36 -3.32 -10.39
CA GLU A 78 0.73 -4.36 -11.36
C GLU A 78 0.15 -5.73 -10.96
N SER A 79 0.17 -6.07 -9.68
CA SER A 79 -0.43 -7.31 -9.15
C SER A 79 -1.96 -7.26 -9.02
N GLY A 80 -2.60 -6.11 -9.26
CA GLY A 80 -4.05 -5.94 -9.14
C GLY A 80 -4.59 -5.91 -7.70
N GLN A 81 -3.71 -5.80 -6.70
CA GLN A 81 -4.10 -5.59 -5.30
C GLN A 81 -4.74 -4.22 -5.08
N LEU A 82 -4.37 -3.24 -5.90
CA LEU A 82 -4.97 -1.92 -5.96
C LEU A 82 -5.47 -1.65 -7.37
N ILE A 83 -6.59 -0.92 -7.47
CA ILE A 83 -7.15 -0.49 -8.75
C ILE A 83 -6.96 1.02 -8.86
N ARG A 84 -6.46 1.47 -10.01
CA ARG A 84 -6.45 2.91 -10.31
C ARG A 84 -7.84 3.40 -10.70
N VAL A 85 -8.24 4.52 -10.13
CA VAL A 85 -9.51 5.19 -10.43
C VAL A 85 -9.33 6.30 -11.46
N ARG A 86 -8.27 7.13 -11.34
CA ARG A 86 -8.02 8.27 -12.23
C ARG A 86 -6.52 8.47 -12.47
N GLY A 87 -6.14 9.06 -13.60
CA GLY A 87 -4.75 9.50 -13.91
C GLY A 87 -3.94 8.52 -14.78
N LYS A 88 -2.62 8.75 -14.89
CA LYS A 88 -1.59 7.85 -15.47
C LYS A 88 -0.43 7.64 -14.48
N GLY A 89 0.24 6.48 -14.54
CA GLY A 89 1.18 6.01 -13.51
C GLY A 89 0.67 6.14 -12.05
N LEU A 90 1.57 6.59 -11.18
CA LEU A 90 1.32 6.91 -9.78
C LEU A 90 0.77 8.33 -9.54
N SER A 91 0.53 9.11 -10.61
CA SER A 91 0.01 10.50 -10.52
C SER A 91 -1.51 10.55 -10.32
N GLY A 92 -2.07 9.48 -9.76
CA GLY A 92 -3.51 9.21 -9.76
C GLY A 92 -4.07 8.94 -8.38
N SER A 93 -5.36 8.60 -8.38
CA SER A 93 -6.05 8.09 -7.20
C SER A 93 -6.29 6.60 -7.34
N PHE A 94 -6.11 5.87 -6.25
CA PHE A 94 -6.19 4.41 -6.18
C PHE A 94 -7.22 3.99 -5.14
N ARG A 95 -7.78 2.80 -5.28
CA ARG A 95 -8.63 2.18 -4.25
C ARG A 95 -8.34 0.70 -4.09
N LEU A 96 -8.83 0.14 -2.99
CA LEU A 96 -8.94 -1.29 -2.82
C LEU A 96 -10.02 -1.88 -3.75
N PRO A 97 -9.79 -3.05 -4.38
CA PRO A 97 -10.80 -3.73 -5.16
C PRO A 97 -11.99 -4.11 -4.27
N LYS A 98 -13.21 -3.82 -4.75
CA LYS A 98 -14.41 -4.35 -4.11
C LYS A 98 -14.41 -5.87 -4.33
N LYS A 99 -14.73 -6.67 -3.31
CA LYS A 99 -14.99 -8.12 -3.48
C LYS A 99 -16.19 -8.29 -4.41
N LYS A 100 -15.96 -8.30 -5.72
CA LYS A 100 -16.81 -8.86 -6.79
C LYS A 100 -16.06 -8.73 -8.13
N ARG A 101 -15.69 -9.90 -8.66
CA ARG A 101 -15.06 -10.24 -9.95
C ARG A 101 -13.84 -9.43 -10.39
N ARG A 102 -12.73 -10.17 -10.56
CA ARG A 102 -11.51 -9.79 -11.30
C ARG A 102 -11.90 -9.12 -12.63
N ARG A 103 -11.90 -7.78 -12.68
CA ARG A 103 -11.69 -7.07 -13.94
C ARG A 103 -10.21 -6.74 -14.01
N GLN A 104 -9.47 -7.68 -14.60
CA GLN A 104 -8.22 -7.36 -15.29
C GLN A 104 -8.55 -6.27 -16.32
N THR A 105 -8.00 -5.08 -16.18
CA THR A 105 -7.82 -4.21 -17.34
C THR A 105 -6.34 -4.18 -17.64
N LYS A 106 -5.97 -5.13 -18.49
CA LYS A 106 -4.74 -5.11 -19.28
C LYS A 106 -4.65 -3.77 -20.00
N THR A 107 -3.43 -3.27 -20.11
CA THR A 107 -2.99 -2.25 -21.05
C THR A 107 -3.64 -2.42 -22.43
N GLY A 108 -4.30 -1.37 -22.94
CA GLY A 108 -4.83 -1.35 -24.30
C GLY A 108 -5.50 -0.02 -24.62
N LYS A 109 -4.90 0.75 -25.53
CA LYS A 109 -5.40 2.02 -26.07
C LYS A 109 -6.82 1.88 -26.65
N LYS A 110 -7.72 2.83 -26.36
CA LYS A 110 -8.63 3.41 -27.37
C LYS A 110 -9.08 4.82 -26.94
N LYS A 111 -9.09 5.69 -27.95
CA LYS A 111 -9.25 7.15 -27.97
C LYS A 111 -10.65 7.61 -27.56
N GLN A 112 -10.73 8.82 -26.99
CA GLN A 112 -11.71 9.90 -27.28
C GLN A 112 -11.45 11.05 -26.28
N THR A 113 -10.78 12.15 -26.63
CA THR A 113 -11.12 13.32 -27.49
C THR A 113 -11.49 14.55 -26.63
N THR A 114 -10.64 15.58 -26.72
CA THR A 114 -10.93 17.03 -26.73
C THR A 114 -11.90 17.64 -25.72
N THR A 115 -11.39 18.57 -24.90
CA THR A 115 -11.86 19.98 -24.90
C THR A 115 -10.79 20.87 -24.24
N THR A 116 -10.15 21.68 -25.06
CA THR A 116 -9.49 22.95 -24.70
C THR A 116 -10.51 23.90 -24.08
N ARG A 117 -10.20 24.59 -22.98
CA ARG A 117 -10.50 26.03 -22.85
C ARG A 117 -9.86 26.68 -21.62
N ASN A 118 -9.00 27.67 -21.88
CA ASN A 118 -8.74 28.83 -21.02
C ASN A 118 -10.05 29.57 -20.66
N LYS A 119 -10.22 30.00 -19.41
CA LYS A 119 -10.59 31.38 -19.02
C LYS A 119 -10.70 31.50 -17.49
N ARG A 120 -9.86 32.33 -16.89
CA ARG A 120 -10.20 33.72 -16.58
C ARG A 120 -8.94 34.56 -16.68
#